data_AF-A0AA88Y1X4-F1
#
_entry.id   AF-A0AA88Y1X4-F1
#
_cell.length_a   1.000
_cell.length_b   1.000
_cell.length_c   1.000
_cell.angle_alpha   90.00
_cell.angle_beta   90.00
_cell.angle_gamma   90.00
#
_symmetry.space_group_name_H-M   'P 1'
#
loop_
_entity.id
_entity.type
_entity.pdbx_description
1 polymer ?
#
loop_
_entity_poly.entity_id
_entity_poly.type
_entity_poly.pdbx_seq_one_letter_code
_entity_poly.pdbx_strand_id
1 'polypeptide(L)'
;MEQTSFSMTFVAKGWKSNGDQDSRPDTINVTKLVGPEPGYVTTPICFVQAAVVLLKEGNKLPADGGVYTPGSAFQDTSLIKRLNDHHMVFSKVTQ
;
A
#
# COMPACT_ATOMS: atom_id res chain seq x y z
N MET A 1 -17.61 24.66 0.22
CA MET A 1 -16.30 24.43 -0.41
C MET A 1 -16.31 23.02 -0.94
N GLU A 2 -16.11 22.82 -2.24
CA GLU A 2 -16.01 21.47 -2.79
C GLU A 2 -14.68 20.86 -2.36
N GLN A 3 -14.75 19.74 -1.64
CA GLN A 3 -13.57 19.02 -1.18
C GLN A 3 -13.11 18.08 -2.30
N THR A 4 -11.91 18.32 -2.85
CA THR A 4 -11.32 17.42 -3.85
C THR A 4 -10.99 16.06 -3.22
N SER A 5 -11.20 15.00 -3.99
CA SER A 5 -10.84 13.62 -3.64
C SER A 5 -10.20 12.94 -4.84
N PHE A 6 -9.49 11.84 -4.62
CA PHE A 6 -9.01 10.99 -5.71
C PHE A 6 -9.44 9.54 -5.54
N SER A 7 -9.39 8.82 -6.65
CA SER A 7 -9.54 7.37 -6.69
C SER A 7 -8.48 6.80 -7.63
N MET A 8 -7.76 5.78 -7.19
CA MET A 8 -6.79 5.03 -7.99
C MET A 8 -7.16 3.55 -7.99
N THR A 9 -7.05 2.90 -9.15
CA THR A 9 -7.23 1.45 -9.28
C THR A 9 -5.91 0.82 -9.67
N PHE A 10 -5.43 -0.11 -8.85
CA PHE A 10 -4.22 -0.90 -9.06
C PHE A 10 -4.61 -2.28 -9.58
N VAL A 11 -4.04 -2.67 -10.72
CA VAL A 11 -4.21 -4.00 -11.32
C VAL A 11 -2.88 -4.73 -11.24
N ALA A 12 -2.78 -5.68 -10.32
CA ALA A 12 -1.60 -6.52 -10.15
C ALA A 12 -1.79 -7.86 -10.86
N LYS A 13 -0.81 -8.28 -11.66
CA LYS A 13 -0.75 -9.59 -12.30
C LYS A 13 0.41 -10.37 -11.71
N GLY A 14 0.22 -11.65 -11.40
CA GLY A 14 1.24 -12.49 -10.77
C GLY A 14 1.07 -13.97 -11.06
N TRP A 15 1.88 -14.80 -10.38
CA TRP A 15 1.93 -16.26 -10.53
C TRP A 15 1.60 -16.95 -9.21
N LYS A 16 0.83 -18.05 -9.23
CA LYS A 16 0.47 -18.82 -8.01
C LYS A 16 1.63 -19.57 -7.37
N SER A 17 2.69 -19.86 -8.12
CA SER A 17 3.85 -20.60 -7.65
C SER A 17 5.14 -19.90 -8.08
N ASN A 18 6.25 -20.18 -7.39
CA ASN A 18 7.58 -19.70 -7.76
C ASN A 18 8.12 -20.30 -9.08
N GLY A 19 7.26 -20.99 -9.85
CA GLY A 19 7.60 -21.67 -11.09
C GLY A 19 7.49 -20.77 -12.32
N ASP A 20 8.50 -20.89 -13.16
CA ASP A 20 8.65 -20.38 -14.53
C ASP A 20 8.21 -18.92 -14.76
N GLN A 21 9.14 -17.98 -14.50
CA GLN A 21 8.99 -16.56 -14.80
C GLN A 21 8.71 -16.29 -16.29
N ASP A 22 9.01 -17.26 -17.16
CA ASP A 22 8.75 -17.19 -18.60
C ASP A 22 7.29 -17.52 -18.95
N SER A 23 6.52 -18.09 -18.01
CA SER A 23 5.09 -18.35 -18.21
C SER A 23 4.24 -17.08 -18.06
N ARG A 24 3.06 -17.05 -18.68
CA ARG A 24 2.14 -15.91 -18.53
C ARG A 24 1.58 -15.85 -17.09
N PRO A 25 1.40 -14.65 -16.50
CA PRO A 25 0.75 -14.51 -15.19
C PRO A 25 -0.63 -15.19 -15.16
N ASP A 26 -0.87 -16.02 -14.14
CA ASP A 26 -2.09 -16.80 -13.95
C ASP A 26 -3.00 -16.26 -12.82
N THR A 27 -2.58 -15.15 -12.20
CA THR A 27 -3.29 -14.50 -11.08
C THR A 27 -3.47 -13.02 -11.36
N ILE A 28 -4.65 -12.49 -11.03
CA ILE A 28 -4.97 -11.06 -11.11
C ILE A 28 -5.54 -10.62 -9.76
N ASN A 29 -5.02 -9.53 -9.21
CA ASN A 29 -5.56 -8.87 -8.03
C ASN A 29 -5.85 -7.40 -8.38
N VAL A 30 -7.09 -6.97 -8.18
CA VAL A 30 -7.49 -5.58 -8.41
C VAL A 30 -7.81 -4.93 -7.07
N THR A 31 -7.15 -3.80 -6.79
CA THR A 31 -7.35 -3.03 -5.57
C THR A 31 -7.70 -1.60 -5.93
N LYS A 32 -8.65 -1.00 -5.22
CA LYS A 32 -9.00 0.41 -5.35
C LYS A 32 -8.57 1.15 -4.09
N LEU A 33 -8.03 2.34 -4.27
CA LEU A 33 -7.68 3.28 -3.23
C LEU A 33 -8.51 4.55 -3.44
N VAL A 34 -9.19 4.99 -2.40
CA VAL A 34 -9.90 6.27 -2.38
C VAL A 34 -9.34 7.12 -1.24
N GLY A 35 -9.09 8.39 -1.50
CA GLY A 35 -8.55 9.31 -0.52
C GLY A 35 -8.98 10.76 -0.73
N PRO A 36 -8.69 11.63 0.24
CA PRO A 36 -8.90 13.07 0.12
C PRO A 36 -7.93 13.68 -0.90
N GLU A 37 -7.94 14.99 -1.09
CA GLU A 37 -7.06 15.68 -2.04
C GLU A 37 -5.61 15.10 -2.04
N PRO A 38 -5.10 14.68 -3.22
CA PRO A 38 -3.89 13.85 -3.30
C PRO A 38 -2.60 14.58 -2.91
N GLY A 39 -2.50 15.88 -3.18
CA GLY A 39 -1.29 16.68 -3.00
C GLY A 39 -1.00 17.00 -1.55
N TYR A 40 -1.84 17.80 -0.91
CA TYR A 40 -1.61 18.38 0.41
C TYR A 40 -2.28 17.64 1.56
N VAL A 41 -3.35 16.88 1.32
CA VAL A 41 -4.01 16.12 2.40
C VAL A 41 -3.46 14.71 2.47
N THR A 42 -3.51 13.98 1.35
CA THR A 42 -3.13 12.57 1.32
C THR A 42 -1.63 12.36 1.53
N THR A 43 -0.78 13.15 0.85
CA THR A 43 0.67 12.94 0.91
C THR A 43 1.20 13.04 2.35
N PRO A 44 0.88 14.08 3.14
CA PRO A 44 1.30 14.15 4.54
C PRO A 44 0.76 13.01 5.41
N ILE A 45 -0.49 12.57 5.20
CA ILE A 45 -1.03 11.40 5.90
C ILE A 45 -0.15 10.18 5.65
N CYS A 46 0.17 9.88 4.39
CA CYS A 46 1.03 8.75 4.03
C CYS A 46 2.40 8.82 4.72
N PHE A 47 3.08 9.97 4.66
CA PHE A 47 4.40 10.14 5.28
C PHE A 47 4.37 10.02 6.80
N VAL A 48 3.42 10.67 7.47
CA VAL A 48 3.31 10.62 8.94
C VAL A 48 2.98 9.21 9.40
N GLN A 49 2.04 8.53 8.75
CA GLN A 49 1.69 7.16 9.15
C GLN A 49 2.85 6.18 8.91
N ALA A 50 3.59 6.32 7.81
CA ALA A 50 4.79 5.54 7.55
C ALA A 50 5.88 5.80 8.62
N ALA A 51 6.14 7.05 8.97
CA ALA A 51 7.11 7.40 10.01
C ALA A 51 6.73 6.83 11.38
N VAL A 52 5.45 6.84 11.75
CA VAL A 52 4.99 6.23 13.01
C VAL A 52 5.23 4.71 13.01
N VAL A 53 4.97 4.03 11.89
CA VAL A 53 5.25 2.59 11.76
C VAL A 53 6.75 2.32 11.86
N LEU A 54 7.58 3.10 11.19
CA LEU A 54 9.04 2.97 11.28
C LEU A 54 9.55 3.07 12.72
N LEU A 55 9.03 4.02 13.49
CA LEU A 55 9.44 4.26 14.87
C LEU A 55 8.88 3.25 15.87
N LYS A 56 7.64 2.80 15.68
CA LYS A 56 6.91 2.01 16.70
C LYS A 56 6.84 0.52 16.40
N GLU A 57 7.05 0.10 15.15
CA GLU A 57 6.95 -1.29 14.71
C GLU A 57 8.27 -1.79 14.12
N GLY A 58 9.41 -1.29 14.63
CA GLY A 58 10.74 -1.68 14.15
C GLY A 58 11.00 -3.19 14.14
N ASN A 59 10.36 -3.94 15.04
CA ASN A 59 10.43 -5.40 15.09
C ASN A 59 9.68 -6.12 13.95
N LYS A 60 8.92 -5.38 13.14
CA LYS A 60 8.20 -5.88 11.95
C LYS A 60 8.81 -5.37 10.64
N LEU A 61 9.90 -4.61 10.72
CA LEU A 61 10.64 -4.13 9.56
C LEU A 61 11.76 -5.11 9.21
N PRO A 62 12.28 -5.06 7.97
CA PRO A 62 13.47 -5.83 7.59
C PRO A 62 14.67 -5.57 8.51
N ALA A 63 15.28 -6.64 9.02
CA ALA A 63 16.34 -6.57 10.03
C ALA A 63 17.72 -6.23 9.46
N ASP A 64 17.99 -6.61 8.21
CA ASP A 64 19.33 -6.52 7.62
C ASP A 64 19.75 -5.09 7.22
N GLY A 65 18.85 -4.11 7.41
CA GLY A 65 19.06 -2.73 6.96
C GLY A 65 19.16 -2.62 5.44
N GLY A 66 19.27 -1.39 4.92
CA GLY A 66 19.40 -1.12 3.48
C GLY A 66 18.27 -0.26 2.91
N VAL A 67 18.07 -0.36 1.58
CA VAL A 67 17.10 0.44 0.83
C VAL A 67 15.97 -0.46 0.36
N TYR A 68 14.77 -0.20 0.86
CA TYR A 68 13.58 -1.01 0.59
C TYR A 68 12.53 -0.19 -0.14
N THR A 69 11.76 -0.84 -1.01
CA THR A 69 10.52 -0.25 -1.51
C THR A 69 9.48 -0.27 -0.38
N PRO A 70 8.49 0.63 -0.39
CA PRO A 70 7.45 0.63 0.64
C PRO A 70 6.72 -0.72 0.77
N GLY A 71 6.52 -1.42 -0.36
CA GLY A 71 5.89 -2.74 -0.36
C GLY A 71 6.68 -3.76 0.46
N SER A 72 8.00 -3.85 0.27
CA SER A 72 8.83 -4.80 1.03
C SER A 72 9.11 -4.33 2.46
N ALA A 73 9.22 -3.02 2.70
CA ALA A 73 9.47 -2.48 4.03
C ALA A 73 8.27 -2.64 4.98
N PHE A 74 7.04 -2.49 4.46
CA PHE A 74 5.84 -2.37 5.29
C PHE A 74 4.89 -3.58 5.21
N GLN A 75 5.24 -4.64 4.47
CA GLN A 75 4.35 -5.78 4.20
C GLN A 75 3.70 -6.38 5.45
N ASP A 76 4.44 -6.47 6.56
CA ASP A 76 4.02 -7.12 7.80
C ASP A 76 3.58 -6.13 8.89
N THR A 77 3.45 -4.84 8.54
CA THR A 77 3.21 -3.76 9.50
C THR A 77 1.74 -3.33 9.56
N SER A 78 1.39 -2.49 10.53
CA SER A 78 0.03 -1.92 10.61
C SER A 78 -0.25 -0.78 9.62
N LEU A 79 0.68 -0.43 8.71
CA LEU A 79 0.58 0.77 7.87
C LEU A 79 -0.75 0.88 7.12
N ILE A 80 -1.20 -0.18 6.45
CA ILE A 80 -2.48 -0.18 5.72
C ILE A 80 -3.67 0.08 6.64
N LYS A 81 -3.67 -0.49 7.86
CA LYS A 81 -4.72 -0.22 8.84
C LYS A 81 -4.71 1.25 9.24
N ARG A 82 -3.53 1.79 9.57
CA ARG A 82 -3.38 3.20 9.96
C ARG A 82 -3.84 4.16 8.88
N LEU A 83 -3.51 3.87 7.62
CA LEU A 83 -3.96 4.65 6.48
C LEU A 83 -5.50 4.62 6.36
N ASN A 84 -6.13 3.43 6.46
CA ASN A 84 -7.60 3.33 6.48
C ASN A 84 -8.22 4.15 7.63
N ASP A 85 -7.64 4.09 8.84
CA ASP A 85 -8.10 4.88 9.99
C ASP A 85 -7.97 6.41 9.76
N HIS A 86 -7.17 6.85 8.79
CA HIS A 86 -6.96 8.25 8.40
C HIS A 86 -7.51 8.56 6.99
N HIS A 87 -8.64 7.93 6.63
CA HIS A 87 -9.41 8.22 5.42
C HIS A 87 -8.73 7.83 4.09
N MET A 88 -7.71 6.97 4.12
CA MET A 88 -7.16 6.31 2.94
C MET A 88 -7.77 4.92 2.80
N VAL A 89 -8.87 4.79 2.07
CA VAL A 89 -9.68 3.57 2.03
C VAL A 89 -9.19 2.63 0.94
N PHE A 90 -8.77 1.43 1.35
CA PHE A 90 -8.36 0.35 0.45
C PHE A 90 -9.47 -0.70 0.33
N SER A 91 -9.82 -1.08 -0.89
CA SER A 91 -10.78 -2.16 -1.13
C SER A 91 -10.33 -3.09 -2.26
N LYS A 92 -10.65 -4.38 -2.15
CA LYS A 92 -10.54 -5.30 -3.27
C LYS A 92 -11.69 -5.04 -4.23
N VAL A 93 -11.38 -4.97 -5.52
CA VAL A 93 -12.40 -4.96 -6.57
C VAL A 93 -12.57 -6.41 -7.00
N THR A 94 -13.63 -7.05 -6.51
CA THR A 94 -14.01 -8.39 -6.95
C THR A 94 -14.59 -8.28 -8.36
N GLN A 95 -14.08 -9.08 -9.30
CA GLN A 95 -14.69 -9.30 -10.61
C GLN A 95 -15.79 -10.35 -10.51
#